data_AF-A0A1J5SYS0-F1
#
_entry.id   AF-A0A1J5SYS0-F1
#
_cell.length_a   1.000
_cell.length_b   1.000
_cell.length_c   1.000
_cell.angle_alpha   90.00
_cell.angle_beta   90.00
_cell.angle_gamma   90.00
#
_symmetry.space_group_name_H-M   'P 1'
#
loop_
_entity.id
_entity.type
_entity.pdbx_description
1 polymer ?
#
loop_
_entity_poly.entity_id
_entity_poly.type
_entity_poly.pdbx_seq_one_letter_code
_entity_poly.pdbx_strand_id
1 'polypeptide(L)' 'MLDEGRRTEMIYFLKEVVSDAGVSDKLAEPFLASLAAKGSRESVNSAVEFLDSKIEEEFISEEVRDPIKKIMRRFTKYR' A
#
# COMPACT_ATOMS: atom_id res chain seq x y z
N MET A 1 -8.49 -5.71 9.19
CA MET A 1 -7.33 -4.79 9.41
C MET A 1 -6.05 -5.52 9.02
N LEU A 2 -4.98 -4.80 8.67
CA LEU A 2 -3.71 -5.43 8.30
C LEU A 2 -3.01 -6.11 9.48
N ASP A 3 -2.24 -7.14 9.17
CA ASP A 3 -1.43 -7.88 10.12
C ASP A 3 -0.10 -7.17 10.39
N GLU A 4 0.01 -6.50 11.55
CA GLU A 4 1.25 -5.85 11.96
C GLU A 4 2.45 -6.80 12.10
N GLY A 5 2.23 -8.06 12.46
CA GLY A 5 3.30 -9.07 12.55
C GLY A 5 3.86 -9.46 11.19
N ARG A 6 3.12 -9.18 10.11
CA ARG A 6 3.52 -9.42 8.71
C ARG A 6 3.78 -8.12 7.94
N ARG A 7 3.92 -6.99 8.65
CA ARG A 7 4.11 -5.66 8.04
C ARG A 7 5.34 -5.60 7.13
N THR A 8 6.48 -6.11 7.58
CA THR A 8 7.73 -6.08 6.81
C THR A 8 7.61 -6.89 5.51
N GLU A 9 7.02 -8.09 5.61
CA GLU A 9 6.75 -8.95 4.45
C GLU A 9 5.79 -8.27 3.45
N MET A 10 4.74 -7.62 3.94
CA MET A 10 3.81 -6.88 3.09
C MET A 10 4.48 -5.69 2.40
N ILE A 11 5.27 -4.88 3.13
CA ILE A 11 5.99 -3.73 2.56
C ILE A 11 6.95 -4.18 1.47
N TYR A 12 7.60 -5.33 1.62
CA TYR A 12 8.46 -5.90 0.59
C TYR A 12 7.69 -6.10 -0.74
N PHE A 13 6.54 -6.79 -0.72
CA PHE A 13 5.72 -6.99 -1.93
C PHE A 13 5.16 -5.68 -2.50
N LEU A 14 4.76 -4.75 -1.63
CA LEU A 14 4.26 -3.45 -2.09
C LEU A 14 5.37 -2.61 -2.74
N LYS A 15 6.61 -2.70 -2.25
CA LYS A 15 7.76 -2.00 -2.82
C LYS A 15 8.02 -2.45 -4.25
N GLU A 16 7.93 -3.75 -4.55
CA GLU A 16 8.08 -4.26 -5.92
C GLU A 16 7.10 -3.58 -6.88
N VAL A 17 5.81 -3.54 -6.53
CA VAL A 17 4.76 -2.89 -7.35
C VAL A 17 5.03 -1.39 -7.55
N VAL A 18 5.43 -0.69 -6.48
CA VAL A 18 5.64 0.76 -6.49
C VAL A 18 6.90 1.12 -7.27
N SER A 19 7.96 0.32 -7.17
CA SER A 19 9.19 0.48 -7.94
C SER A 19 8.97 0.22 -9.44
N ASP A 20 8.20 -0.81 -9.80
CA ASP A 20 7.84 -1.09 -11.20
C ASP A 20 7.02 0.04 -11.84
N ALA A 21 6.25 0.78 -11.02
CA ALA A 21 5.52 1.96 -11.44
C ALA A 21 6.39 3.24 -11.53
N GLY A 22 7.70 3.15 -11.30
CA GLY A 22 8.65 4.25 -11.46
C GLY A 22 8.78 5.17 -10.24
N VAL A 23 8.17 4.84 -9.10
CA VAL A 23 8.32 5.63 -7.87
C VAL A 23 9.68 5.33 -7.23
N SER A 24 10.51 6.36 -7.09
CA SER A 24 11.83 6.22 -6.47
C SER A 24 11.75 5.74 -5.01
N ASP A 25 12.75 5.00 -4.54
CA ASP A 25 12.84 4.50 -3.17
C ASP A 25 12.62 5.59 -2.10
N LYS A 26 13.19 6.79 -2.32
CA LYS A 26 13.06 7.94 -1.42
C LYS A 26 11.59 8.37 -1.23
N LEU A 27 10.76 8.21 -2.26
CA LEU A 27 9.34 8.54 -2.24
C LEU A 27 8.47 7.35 -1.85
N ALA A 28 8.88 6.13 -2.21
CA ALA A 28 8.17 4.90 -1.91
C ALA A 28 8.14 4.61 -0.41
N GLU A 29 9.25 4.80 0.31
CA GLU A 29 9.31 4.53 1.75
C GLU A 29 8.24 5.27 2.60
N PRO A 30 8.12 6.61 2.53
CA PRO A 30 7.09 7.33 3.29
C PRO A 30 5.66 7.02 2.81
N PHE A 31 5.48 6.77 1.51
CA PHE A 31 4.20 6.34 0.96
C PHE A 31 3.76 4.99 1.52
N LEU A 32 4.62 3.98 1.46
CA LEU A 32 4.35 2.62 1.96
C LEU A 32 4.17 2.60 3.47
N ALA A 33 4.93 3.42 4.22
CA ALA A 33 4.75 3.57 5.65
C ALA A 33 3.35 4.11 6.00
N SER A 34 2.88 5.13 5.27
CA SER A 34 1.56 5.74 5.44
C SER A 34 0.44 4.77 5.05
N LEU A 35 0.59 4.09 3.92
CA LEU A 35 -0.36 3.08 3.43
C LEU A 35 -0.51 1.93 4.45
N ALA A 36 0.61 1.41 4.96
CA ALA A 36 0.61 0.36 5.98
C ALA A 36 0.02 0.85 7.31
N ALA A 37 0.30 2.09 7.73
CA ALA A 37 -0.25 2.68 8.95
C ALA A 37 -1.77 2.81 8.88
N LYS A 38 -2.30 3.32 7.76
CA LYS A 38 -3.76 3.40 7.55
C LYS A 38 -4.42 2.02 7.55
N GLY A 39 -3.83 1.05 6.87
CA GLY A 39 -4.39 -0.30 6.79
C GLY A 39 -4.36 -1.08 8.11
N SER A 40 -3.37 -0.81 8.96
CA SER A 40 -3.19 -1.46 10.27
C SER A 40 -3.97 -0.79 11.39
N ARG A 41 -4.02 0.55 11.42
CA ARG A 41 -4.65 1.32 12.51
C ARG A 41 -6.12 1.65 12.26
N GLU A 42 -6.51 1.83 10.99
CA GLU A 42 -7.85 2.23 10.60
C GLU A 42 -8.57 1.07 9.92
N SER A 43 -8.34 0.87 8.61
CA SER A 43 -8.93 -0.21 7.83
C SER A 43 -8.23 -0.36 6.48
N VAL A 44 -8.43 -1.50 5.80
CA VAL A 44 -7.95 -1.67 4.42
C VAL A 44 -8.60 -0.66 3.48
N ASN A 45 -9.87 -0.30 3.71
CA ASN A 45 -10.55 0.70 2.89
C ASN A 45 -9.92 2.08 3.07
N SER A 46 -9.58 2.50 4.29
CA SER A 46 -8.90 3.77 4.57
C SER A 46 -7.54 3.88 3.87
N ALA A 47 -6.83 2.75 3.73
CA ALA A 47 -5.60 2.71 2.96
C ALA A 47 -5.83 2.73 1.45
N VAL A 48 -6.92 2.12 0.95
CA VAL A 48 -7.33 2.24 -0.46
C VAL A 48 -7.74 3.67 -0.79
N GLU A 49 -8.47 4.37 0.09
CA GLU A 49 -8.81 5.79 -0.09
C GLU A 49 -7.56 6.67 -0.16
N PHE A 50 -6.54 6.39 0.65
CA PHE A 50 -5.24 7.06 0.56
C PHE A 50 -4.48 6.73 -0.72
N LEU A 51 -4.55 5.49 -1.20
CA LEU A 51 -3.98 5.12 -2.50
C LEU A 51 -4.69 5.88 -3.63
N ASP A 52 -6.02 5.94 -3.60
CA ASP A 52 -6.84 6.63 -4.58
C ASP A 52 -6.49 8.13 -4.61
N SER A 53 -6.30 8.77 -3.45
CA SER A 53 -5.85 10.17 -3.40
C SER A 53 -4.45 10.36 -3.99
N LYS A 54 -3.54 9.38 -3.87
CA LYS A 54 -2.21 9.46 -4.47
C LYS A 54 -2.21 9.21 -5.98
N ILE A 55 -3.18 8.46 -6.47
CA ILE A 55 -3.43 8.34 -7.91
C ILE A 55 -3.97 9.67 -8.46
N GLU A 56 -4.94 10.29 -7.77
CA GLU A 56 -5.47 11.62 -8.14
C GLU A 56 -4.42 12.73 -8.12
N GLU A 57 -3.46 12.67 -7.21
CA GLU A 57 -2.30 13.57 -7.14
C GLU A 57 -1.21 13.28 -8.21
N GLU A 58 -1.44 12.30 -9.09
CA GLU A 58 -0.47 11.83 -10.10
C GLU A 58 0.86 11.34 -9.48
N PHE A 59 0.87 10.97 -8.19
CA PHE A 59 2.05 10.44 -7.51
C PHE A 59 2.41 9.03 -8.01
N ILE A 60 1.39 8.23 -8.35
CA ILE A 60 1.55 6.86 -8.84
C ILE A 60 0.43 6.53 -9.83
N SER A 61 0.72 5.66 -10.81
CA SER A 61 -0.25 5.26 -11.86
C SER A 61 -1.47 4.54 -11.28
N GLU A 62 -2.65 4.75 -11.87
CA GLU A 62 -3.87 4.02 -11.50
C GLU A 62 -3.72 2.49 -11.67
N GLU A 63 -2.83 2.04 -12.57
CA GLU A 63 -2.57 0.62 -12.83
C GLU A 63 -2.10 -0.16 -11.60
N VAL A 64 -1.47 0.50 -10.62
CA VAL A 64 -1.01 -0.16 -9.39
C VAL A 64 -2.12 -0.44 -8.39
N ARG A 65 -3.31 0.13 -8.60
CA ARG A 65 -4.40 0.11 -7.63
C ARG A 65 -4.82 -1.30 -7.25
N ASP A 66 -5.13 -2.11 -8.25
CA ASP A 66 -5.57 -3.49 -8.06
C ASP A 66 -4.47 -4.41 -7.52
N PRO A 67 -3.23 -4.37 -8.03
CA PRO A 67 -2.09 -5.08 -7.43
C PRO A 67 -1.88 -4.77 -5.94
N ILE A 68 -1.84 -3.49 -5.56
CA ILE A 68 -1.67 -3.06 -4.16
C ILE A 68 -2.83 -3.57 -3.30
N LYS A 69 -4.07 -3.39 -3.76
CA LYS A 69 -5.26 -3.85 -3.04
C LYS A 69 -5.27 -5.36 -2.83
N LYS A 70 -4.83 -6.15 -3.82
CA LYS A 70 -4.71 -7.60 -3.73
C LYS A 70 -3.66 -8.02 -2.69
N ILE A 71 -2.50 -7.35 -2.67
CA ILE A 71 -1.47 -7.57 -1.65
C ILE A 71 -2.07 -7.25 -0.27
N MET A 72 -2.60 -6.07 -0.05
CA MET A 72 -3.15 -5.66 1.25
C MET A 72 -4.20 -6.65 1.79
N ARG A 73 -5.11 -7.15 0.95
CA ARG A 73 -6.10 -8.18 1.32
C ARG A 73 -5.46 -9.51 1.75
N ARG A 74 -4.34 -9.92 1.15
CA ARG A 74 -3.59 -11.13 1.57
C ARG A 74 -3.02 -11.01 2.98
N PHE A 75 -2.79 -9.79 3.45
CA PHE A 75 -2.19 -9.48 4.73
C PHE A 75 -3.19 -9.02 5.79
N THR A 76 -4.49 -9.22 5.59
CA THR A 76 -5.47 -8.93 6.65
C THR A 76 -5.49 -10.01 7.72
N LYS A 77 -5.51 -9.59 8.99
CA LYS A 77 -6.08 -10.41 10.07
C LYS A 77 -7.60 -10.40 9.88
N TYR A 78 -8.26 -11.53 10.11
CA TYR A 78 -9.70 -11.81 9.90
C TYR A 78 -10.06 -12.44 8.55
N ARG A 79 -10.59 -13.67 8.65
CA ARG A 79 -11.44 -14.35 7.68
C ARG A 79 -12.73 -14.72 8.40
#